data_AF-A0A9D5L9E7-F1
#
_entry.id   AF-A0A9D5L9E7-F1
#
_cell.length_a   1.000
_cell.length_b   1.000
_cell.length_c   1.000
_cell.angle_alpha   90.00
_cell.angle_beta   90.00
_cell.angle_gamma   90.00
#
_symmetry.space_group_name_H-M   'P 1'
#
loop_
_entity.id
_entity.type
_entity.pdbx_description
1 polymer ?
#
loop_
_entity_poly.entity_id
_entity_poly.type
_entity_poly.pdbx_seq_one_letter_code
_entity_poly.pdbx_strand_id
1 'polypeptide(L)'
;MEKYNEIQQIKRRFYAMRNGVTADGLRNAGLGYRYIFGLNIPQLADIAAETGMNQSLALELRDDTLCRESMLLAPMIYPPEMLTADEAMEWIAKSPTIEVIDILCHRLLRNIPAAWDVIDAAMQSENPLIRYAAARLTFNMLYSAPDRADGIARTLSDDSEPLVARVAAQMLDELEFLKA
;
A
#
# COMPACT_ATOMS: atom_id res chain seq x y z
N MET A 1 -36.44 8.96 -0.19
CA MET A 1 -35.04 9.32 0.09
C MET A 1 -34.19 8.51 -0.87
N GLU A 2 -33.46 9.15 -1.79
CA GLU A 2 -32.51 8.43 -2.64
C GLU A 2 -31.45 7.77 -1.77
N LYS A 3 -31.26 6.47 -1.97
CA LYS A 3 -30.23 5.69 -1.28
C LYS A 3 -28.90 6.03 -1.97
N TYR A 4 -28.01 6.71 -1.26
CA TYR A 4 -26.67 7.01 -1.78
C TYR A 4 -25.95 5.71 -2.16
N ASN A 5 -25.21 5.71 -3.28
CA ASN A 5 -24.36 4.58 -3.63
C ASN A 5 -23.16 4.48 -2.65
N GLU A 6 -22.48 3.34 -2.64
CA GLU A 6 -21.45 3.04 -1.63
C GLU A 6 -20.29 4.06 -1.65
N ILE A 7 -19.82 4.47 -2.83
CA ILE A 7 -18.82 5.53 -2.97
C ILE A 7 -19.29 6.85 -2.38
N GLN A 8 -20.53 7.28 -2.64
CA GLN A 8 -21.06 8.51 -2.07
C GLN A 8 -21.08 8.46 -0.54
N GLN A 9 -21.36 7.30 0.05
CA GLN A 9 -21.31 7.12 1.51
C GLN A 9 -19.89 7.28 2.05
N ILE A 10 -18.89 6.63 1.42
CA ILE A 10 -17.47 6.78 1.77
C ILE A 10 -17.02 8.23 1.65
N LYS A 11 -17.31 8.90 0.53
CA LYS A 11 -16.93 10.30 0.31
C LYS A 11 -17.54 11.20 1.38
N ARG A 12 -18.78 10.95 1.80
CA ARG A 12 -19.40 11.71 2.92
C ARG A 12 -18.66 11.49 4.24
N ARG A 13 -18.17 10.28 4.52
CA ARG A 13 -17.31 10.02 5.69
C ARG A 13 -15.98 10.76 5.58
N PHE A 14 -15.34 10.78 4.41
CA PHE A 14 -14.14 11.59 4.17
C PHE A 14 -14.40 13.07 4.43
N TYR A 15 -15.50 13.63 3.91
CA TYR A 15 -15.87 15.02 4.17
C TYR A 15 -16.13 15.31 5.65
N ALA A 16 -16.80 14.39 6.37
CA ALA A 16 -17.11 14.56 7.78
C ALA A 16 -15.87 14.57 8.68
N MET A 17 -14.81 13.86 8.29
CA MET A 17 -13.58 13.70 9.08
C MET A 17 -12.38 14.51 8.55
N ARG A 18 -12.61 15.36 7.55
CA ARG A 18 -11.53 16.09 6.85
C ARG A 18 -10.72 16.98 7.80
N ASN A 19 -9.43 17.08 7.51
CA ASN A 19 -8.52 18.00 8.17
C ASN A 19 -7.80 18.86 7.13
N GLY A 20 -8.22 20.12 7.02
CA GLY A 20 -7.66 21.06 6.05
C GLY A 20 -6.17 21.36 6.29
N VAL A 21 -5.72 21.40 7.55
CA VAL A 21 -4.31 21.65 7.89
C VAL A 21 -3.45 20.50 7.39
N THR A 22 -3.86 19.26 7.65
CA THR A 22 -3.17 18.07 7.14
C THR A 22 -3.18 18.05 5.61
N ALA A 23 -4.33 18.34 4.98
CA ALA A 23 -4.45 18.36 3.53
C ALA A 23 -3.54 19.41 2.87
N ASP A 24 -3.44 20.61 3.45
CA ASP A 24 -2.56 21.67 2.94
C ASP A 24 -1.08 21.31 3.14
N GLY A 25 -0.72 20.70 4.27
CA GLY A 25 0.62 20.19 4.51
C GLY A 25 1.04 19.13 3.47
N LEU A 26 0.16 18.16 3.21
CA LEU A 26 0.38 17.11 2.21
C LEU A 26 0.49 17.68 0.78
N ARG A 27 -0.33 18.68 0.43
CA ARG A 27 -0.22 19.40 -0.86
C ARG A 27 1.11 20.13 -1.00
N ASN A 28 1.54 20.83 0.05
CA ASN A 28 2.81 21.56 0.06
C ASN A 28 4.02 20.63 0.01
N ALA A 29 3.88 19.38 0.49
CA ALA A 29 4.89 18.34 0.36
C ALA A 29 4.99 17.73 -1.05
N GLY A 30 4.17 18.18 -2.01
CA GLY A 30 4.24 17.78 -3.41
C GLY A 30 3.48 16.50 -3.75
N LEU A 31 2.57 16.04 -2.90
CA LEU A 31 1.70 14.91 -3.22
C LEU A 31 0.71 15.32 -4.31
N GLY A 32 0.92 14.82 -5.53
CA GLY A 32 0.22 15.23 -6.77
C GLY A 32 -1.26 14.85 -6.89
N TYR A 33 -1.97 14.61 -5.77
CA TYR A 33 -3.40 14.32 -5.80
C TYR A 33 -4.23 15.58 -6.02
N ARG A 34 -5.29 15.46 -6.83
CA ARG A 34 -6.27 16.54 -7.02
C ARG A 34 -7.11 16.76 -5.76
N TYR A 35 -7.42 15.68 -5.04
CA TYR A 35 -8.22 15.70 -3.83
C TYR A 35 -7.46 15.05 -2.66
N ILE A 36 -7.29 15.83 -1.59
CA ILE A 36 -6.76 15.38 -0.31
C ILE A 36 -7.72 15.86 0.78
N PHE A 37 -8.32 14.91 1.51
CA PHE A 37 -9.21 15.21 2.64
C PHE A 37 -8.44 15.35 3.95
N GLY A 38 -7.21 14.84 4.02
CA GLY A 38 -6.34 14.97 5.18
C GLY A 38 -6.66 13.97 6.29
N LEU A 39 -7.27 12.83 5.93
CA LEU A 39 -7.53 11.76 6.89
C LEU A 39 -6.22 11.03 7.21
N ASN A 40 -6.10 10.64 8.48
CA ASN A 40 -5.03 9.77 8.93
C ASN A 40 -5.40 8.28 8.78
N ILE A 41 -4.42 7.40 8.97
CA ILE A 41 -4.62 5.95 8.82
C ILE A 41 -5.66 5.38 9.80
N PRO A 42 -5.70 5.76 11.09
CA PRO A 42 -6.77 5.34 12.00
C PRO A 42 -8.18 5.67 11.50
N GLN A 43 -8.43 6.90 11.03
CA GLN A 43 -9.74 7.29 10.49
C GLN A 43 -10.13 6.48 9.25
N LEU A 44 -9.17 6.17 8.37
CA LEU A 44 -9.42 5.31 7.22
C LEU A 44 -9.72 3.87 7.65
N ALA A 45 -9.05 3.36 8.68
CA ALA A 45 -9.30 2.04 9.24
C ALA A 45 -10.71 1.95 9.88
N ASP A 46 -11.18 3.01 10.54
CA ASP A 46 -12.54 3.07 11.07
C ASP A 46 -13.59 3.02 9.95
N ILE A 47 -13.38 3.76 8.85
CA ILE A 47 -14.25 3.67 7.66
C ILE A 47 -14.21 2.26 7.07
N ALA A 48 -13.03 1.65 6.94
CA ALA A 48 -12.87 0.32 6.40
C ALA A 48 -13.64 -0.72 7.24
N ALA A 49 -13.55 -0.62 8.57
CA ALA A 49 -14.27 -1.50 9.49
C ALA A 49 -15.80 -1.34 9.37
N GLU A 50 -16.31 -0.11 9.21
CA GLU A 50 -17.73 0.15 8.95
C GLU A 50 -18.20 -0.35 7.58
N THR A 51 -17.33 -0.25 6.56
CA THR A 51 -17.64 -0.62 5.17
C THR A 51 -17.65 -2.14 4.98
N GLY A 52 -16.73 -2.84 5.64
CA GLY A 52 -16.50 -4.27 5.42
C GLY A 52 -15.76 -4.56 4.10
N MET A 53 -15.47 -5.84 3.87
CA MET A 53 -14.78 -6.27 2.64
C MET A 53 -15.73 -6.22 1.45
N ASN A 54 -15.33 -5.52 0.39
CA ASN A 54 -16.11 -5.35 -0.84
C ASN A 54 -15.15 -5.16 -2.04
N GLN A 55 -14.99 -6.23 -2.82
CA GLN A 55 -14.07 -6.26 -3.97
C GLN A 55 -14.40 -5.19 -5.02
N SER A 56 -15.68 -5.04 -5.40
CA SER A 56 -16.10 -4.10 -6.44
C SER A 56 -15.82 -2.66 -6.01
N LEU A 57 -16.15 -2.33 -4.76
CA LEU A 57 -15.92 -1.00 -4.20
C LEU A 57 -14.43 -0.70 -4.03
N ALA A 58 -13.64 -1.68 -3.61
CA ALA A 58 -12.19 -1.55 -3.51
C ALA A 58 -11.55 -1.22 -4.88
N LEU A 59 -11.99 -1.88 -5.94
CA LEU A 59 -11.53 -1.61 -7.31
C LEU A 59 -11.94 -0.21 -7.78
N GLU A 60 -13.18 0.21 -7.50
CA GLU A 60 -13.65 1.56 -7.83
C GLU A 60 -12.83 2.64 -7.10
N LEU A 61 -12.48 2.42 -5.82
CA LEU A 61 -11.61 3.32 -5.06
C LEU A 61 -10.16 3.33 -5.56
N ARG A 62 -9.61 2.16 -5.93
CA ARG A 62 -8.28 2.02 -6.53
C ARG A 62 -8.17 2.78 -7.85
N ASP A 63 -9.23 2.81 -8.64
CA ASP A 63 -9.21 3.52 -9.93
C ASP A 63 -9.48 5.04 -9.78
N ASP A 64 -9.93 5.51 -8.62
CA ASP A 64 -10.04 6.93 -8.25
C ASP A 64 -8.67 7.54 -7.85
N THR A 65 -7.72 7.50 -8.79
CA THR A 65 -6.33 7.97 -8.61
C THR A 65 -6.21 9.47 -8.33
N LEU A 66 -7.28 10.24 -8.51
CA LEU A 66 -7.32 11.67 -8.20
C LEU A 66 -7.46 11.94 -6.69
N CYS A 67 -7.92 10.96 -5.91
CA CYS A 67 -8.19 11.11 -4.48
C CYS A 67 -7.26 10.23 -3.64
N ARG A 68 -6.43 10.87 -2.80
CA ARG A 68 -5.50 10.17 -1.90
C ARG A 68 -6.22 9.16 -1.02
N GLU A 69 -7.25 9.59 -0.29
CA GLU A 69 -7.96 8.74 0.67
C GLU A 69 -8.67 7.54 0.00
N SER A 70 -9.08 7.65 -1.28
CA SER A 70 -9.61 6.50 -2.02
C SER A 70 -8.53 5.43 -2.19
N MET A 71 -7.35 5.82 -2.69
CA MET A 71 -6.23 4.90 -2.92
C MET A 71 -5.78 4.22 -1.62
N LEU A 72 -5.79 4.93 -0.49
CA LEU A 72 -5.39 4.38 0.80
C LEU A 72 -6.47 3.48 1.42
N LEU A 73 -7.75 3.77 1.20
CA LEU A 73 -8.85 2.95 1.70
C LEU A 73 -9.02 1.65 0.90
N ALA A 74 -8.82 1.69 -0.42
CA ALA A 74 -8.99 0.55 -1.32
C ALA A 74 -8.37 -0.77 -0.80
N PRO A 75 -7.08 -0.83 -0.42
CA PRO A 75 -6.46 -2.07 0.08
C PRO A 75 -6.97 -2.50 1.46
N MET A 76 -7.68 -1.64 2.20
CA MET A 76 -8.24 -2.01 3.51
C MET A 76 -9.56 -2.77 3.41
N ILE A 77 -10.23 -2.70 2.25
CA ILE A 77 -11.55 -3.29 2.03
C ILE A 77 -11.57 -4.33 0.89
N TYR A 78 -10.42 -4.64 0.28
CA TYR A 78 -10.32 -5.69 -0.72
C TYR A 78 -10.16 -7.06 -0.04
N PRO A 79 -10.94 -8.10 -0.39
CA PRO A 79 -10.78 -9.45 0.15
C PRO A 79 -9.44 -10.10 -0.31
N PRO A 80 -8.47 -10.35 0.58
CA PRO A 80 -7.12 -10.80 0.18
C PRO A 80 -7.11 -12.17 -0.52
N GLU A 81 -8.03 -13.06 -0.20
CA GLU A 81 -8.17 -14.39 -0.80
C GLU A 81 -8.59 -14.35 -2.28
N MET A 82 -9.11 -13.21 -2.75
CA MET A 82 -9.54 -13.04 -4.13
C MET A 82 -8.47 -12.42 -5.02
N LEU A 83 -7.39 -11.87 -4.44
CA LEU A 83 -6.38 -11.15 -5.21
C LEU A 83 -5.33 -12.11 -5.79
N THR A 84 -5.25 -12.14 -7.12
CA THR A 84 -4.22 -12.91 -7.83
C THR A 84 -2.88 -12.16 -7.85
N ALA A 85 -1.78 -12.88 -8.13
CA ALA A 85 -0.46 -12.25 -8.27
C ALA A 85 -0.43 -11.21 -9.41
N ASP A 86 -1.08 -11.50 -10.55
CA ASP A 86 -1.14 -10.59 -11.70
C ASP A 86 -1.91 -9.31 -11.36
N GLU A 87 -3.06 -9.43 -10.69
CA GLU A 87 -3.80 -8.27 -10.22
C GLU A 87 -3.00 -7.48 -9.17
N ALA A 88 -2.33 -8.15 -8.24
CA ALA A 88 -1.48 -7.48 -7.26
C ALA A 88 -0.36 -6.65 -7.94
N MET A 89 0.24 -7.17 -9.01
CA MET A 89 1.20 -6.43 -9.82
C MET A 89 0.56 -5.23 -10.52
N GLU A 90 -0.68 -5.33 -11.00
CA GLU A 90 -1.44 -4.18 -11.53
C GLU A 90 -1.67 -3.10 -10.46
N TRP A 91 -2.03 -3.51 -9.23
CA TRP A 91 -2.21 -2.59 -8.10
C TRP A 91 -0.91 -1.84 -7.76
N ILE A 92 0.23 -2.54 -7.75
CA ILE A 92 1.55 -1.94 -7.54
C ILE A 92 1.84 -0.96 -8.68
N ALA A 93 1.66 -1.36 -9.94
CA ALA A 93 1.96 -0.54 -11.11
C ALA A 93 1.09 0.74 -11.19
N LYS A 94 -0.16 0.69 -10.71
CA LYS A 94 -1.07 1.83 -10.63
C LYS A 94 -0.84 2.76 -9.43
N SER A 95 0.01 2.36 -8.48
CA SER A 95 0.25 3.15 -7.28
C SER A 95 1.15 4.36 -7.60
N PRO A 96 0.69 5.60 -7.39
CA PRO A 96 1.43 6.79 -7.83
C PRO A 96 2.55 7.21 -6.85
N THR A 97 2.56 6.67 -5.63
CA THR A 97 3.46 7.09 -4.56
C THR A 97 3.87 5.90 -3.68
N ILE A 98 5.01 6.06 -2.99
CA ILE A 98 5.46 5.11 -1.97
C ILE A 98 4.47 4.97 -0.81
N GLU A 99 3.67 6.01 -0.51
CA GLU A 99 2.64 5.95 0.53
C GLU A 99 1.54 4.94 0.17
N VAL A 100 1.09 4.96 -1.09
CA VAL A 100 0.10 3.97 -1.56
C VAL A 100 0.69 2.57 -1.55
N ILE A 101 1.96 2.41 -1.97
CA ILE A 101 2.66 1.12 -1.90
C ILE A 101 2.76 0.62 -0.45
N ASP A 102 3.17 1.47 0.49
CA ASP A 102 3.31 1.10 1.90
C ASP A 102 1.98 0.59 2.47
N ILE A 103 0.89 1.31 2.22
CA ILE A 103 -0.45 0.92 2.66
C ILE A 103 -0.93 -0.35 1.94
N LEU A 104 -0.71 -0.46 0.63
CA LEU A 104 -1.06 -1.63 -0.17
C LEU A 104 -0.35 -2.90 0.35
N CYS A 105 0.97 -2.84 0.54
CA CYS A 105 1.77 -3.93 1.07
C CYS A 105 1.33 -4.31 2.49
N HIS A 106 1.01 -3.33 3.33
CA HIS A 106 0.70 -3.57 4.74
C HIS A 106 -0.73 -4.06 4.96
N ARG A 107 -1.70 -3.53 4.23
CA ARG A 107 -3.13 -3.81 4.45
C ARG A 107 -3.63 -4.99 3.63
N LEU A 108 -3.09 -5.19 2.43
CA LEU A 108 -3.57 -6.20 1.50
C LEU A 108 -2.52 -7.25 1.18
N LEU A 109 -1.41 -6.87 0.52
CA LEU A 109 -0.54 -7.85 -0.14
C LEU A 109 0.13 -8.83 0.83
N ARG A 110 0.48 -8.42 2.05
CA ARG A 110 1.06 -9.36 3.05
C ARG A 110 0.12 -10.48 3.47
N ASN A 111 -1.17 -10.34 3.17
CA ASN A 111 -2.24 -11.27 3.57
C ASN A 111 -2.73 -12.16 2.42
N ILE A 112 -2.21 -11.98 1.20
CA ILE A 112 -2.64 -12.80 0.05
C ILE A 112 -1.82 -14.09 -0.03
N PRO A 113 -2.39 -15.21 -0.52
CA PRO A 113 -1.64 -16.47 -0.66
C PRO A 113 -0.39 -16.36 -1.55
N ALA A 114 -0.47 -15.55 -2.61
CA ALA A 114 0.58 -15.38 -3.61
C ALA A 114 1.58 -14.24 -3.30
N ALA A 115 1.67 -13.79 -2.04
CA ALA A 115 2.48 -12.62 -1.67
C ALA A 115 3.97 -12.76 -2.06
N TRP A 116 4.51 -13.97 -1.93
CA TRP A 116 5.88 -14.28 -2.32
C TRP A 116 6.09 -14.27 -3.83
N ASP A 117 5.12 -14.74 -4.61
CA ASP A 117 5.17 -14.69 -6.08
C ASP A 117 5.17 -13.23 -6.57
N VAL A 118 4.40 -12.37 -5.90
CA VAL A 118 4.38 -10.92 -6.16
C VAL A 118 5.75 -10.28 -5.85
N ILE A 119 6.39 -10.66 -4.74
CA ILE A 119 7.74 -10.17 -4.41
C ILE A 119 8.72 -10.57 -5.52
N ASP A 120 8.74 -11.84 -5.91
CA ASP A 120 9.68 -12.35 -6.91
C ASP A 120 9.49 -11.63 -8.26
N ALA A 121 8.24 -11.43 -8.68
CA ALA A 121 7.92 -10.68 -9.91
C ALA A 121 8.32 -9.20 -9.80
N ALA A 122 8.05 -8.55 -8.67
CA ALA A 122 8.35 -7.14 -8.46
C ALA A 122 9.85 -6.85 -8.42
N MET A 123 10.67 -7.77 -7.89
CA MET A 123 12.14 -7.65 -7.91
C MET A 123 12.73 -7.57 -9.32
N GLN A 124 12.09 -8.22 -10.31
CA GLN A 124 12.58 -8.25 -11.69
C GLN A 124 12.23 -6.99 -12.49
N SER A 125 11.50 -6.03 -11.90
CA SER A 125 11.06 -4.84 -12.62
C SER A 125 12.17 -3.82 -12.82
N GLU A 126 12.23 -3.21 -14.00
CA GLU A 126 13.08 -2.03 -14.23
C GLU A 126 12.55 -0.78 -13.51
N ASN A 127 11.28 -0.77 -13.11
CA ASN A 127 10.67 0.36 -12.42
C ASN A 127 11.06 0.36 -10.91
N PRO A 128 11.76 1.39 -10.42
CA PRO A 128 12.19 1.46 -9.03
C PRO A 128 11.05 1.45 -8.02
N LEU A 129 9.86 1.99 -8.36
CA LEU A 129 8.71 1.98 -7.47
C LEU A 129 8.12 0.57 -7.31
N ILE A 130 8.22 -0.27 -8.34
CA ILE A 130 7.80 -1.67 -8.29
C ILE A 130 8.81 -2.48 -7.45
N ARG A 131 10.11 -2.29 -7.64
CA ARG A 131 11.14 -2.91 -6.77
C ARG A 131 11.04 -2.43 -5.32
N TYR A 132 10.64 -1.18 -5.09
CA TYR A 132 10.32 -0.67 -3.76
C TYR A 132 9.16 -1.44 -3.11
N ALA A 133 8.11 -1.78 -3.87
CA ALA A 133 7.06 -2.66 -3.39
C ALA A 133 7.59 -4.05 -2.98
N ALA A 134 8.52 -4.62 -3.73
CA ALA A 134 9.18 -5.88 -3.36
C ALA A 134 9.90 -5.76 -2.01
N ALA A 135 10.71 -4.71 -1.84
CA ALA A 135 11.42 -4.45 -0.59
C ALA A 135 10.45 -4.26 0.58
N ARG A 136 9.40 -3.46 0.41
CA ARG A 136 8.42 -3.18 1.46
C ARG A 136 7.58 -4.39 1.83
N LEU A 137 7.13 -5.17 0.84
CA LEU A 137 6.34 -6.37 1.09
C LEU A 137 7.19 -7.43 1.81
N THR A 138 8.46 -7.59 1.40
CA THR A 138 9.42 -8.46 2.10
C THR A 138 9.60 -8.02 3.55
N PHE A 139 9.77 -6.71 3.81
CA PHE A 139 9.87 -6.18 5.18
C PHE A 139 8.62 -6.53 6.02
N ASN A 140 7.42 -6.39 5.45
CA ASN A 140 6.17 -6.72 6.13
C ASN A 140 6.00 -8.22 6.44
N MET A 141 6.73 -9.07 5.72
CA MET A 141 6.72 -10.53 5.84
C MET A 141 8.00 -11.09 6.47
N LEU A 142 8.89 -10.23 6.97
CA LEU A 142 10.24 -10.61 7.43
C LEU A 142 10.23 -11.78 8.40
N TYR A 143 9.35 -11.76 9.40
CA TYR A 143 9.25 -12.81 10.41
C TYR A 143 8.62 -14.12 9.92
N SER A 144 7.92 -14.13 8.78
CA SER A 144 7.27 -15.36 8.27
C SER A 144 8.25 -16.28 7.55
N ALA A 145 9.30 -15.72 6.94
CA ALA A 145 10.39 -16.47 6.34
C ALA A 145 11.73 -15.68 6.40
N PRO A 146 12.38 -15.62 7.58
CA PRO A 146 13.58 -14.80 7.78
C PRO A 146 14.73 -15.09 6.81
N ASP A 147 14.99 -16.37 6.50
CA ASP A 147 16.06 -16.75 5.58
C ASP A 147 15.79 -16.27 4.14
N ARG A 148 14.53 -16.33 3.71
CA ARG A 148 14.11 -15.80 2.40
C ARG A 148 14.22 -14.28 2.37
N ALA A 149 13.78 -13.62 3.44
CA ALA A 149 13.90 -12.17 3.57
C ALA A 149 15.37 -11.71 3.57
N ASP A 150 16.29 -12.43 4.23
CA ASP A 150 17.73 -12.16 4.21
C ASP A 150 18.29 -12.20 2.77
N GLY A 151 17.98 -13.25 2.00
CA GLY A 151 18.41 -13.38 0.61
C GLY A 151 17.91 -12.23 -0.29
N ILE A 152 16.64 -11.86 -0.13
CA ILE A 152 16.04 -10.74 -0.88
C ILE A 152 16.66 -9.41 -0.46
N ALA A 153 16.81 -9.16 0.85
CA ALA A 153 17.38 -7.93 1.37
C ALA A 153 18.82 -7.73 0.89
N ARG A 154 19.64 -8.77 0.84
CA ARG A 154 21.01 -8.69 0.26
C ARG A 154 21.02 -8.40 -1.24
N THR A 155 20.03 -8.91 -1.96
CA THR A 155 19.91 -8.62 -3.40
C THR A 155 19.51 -7.17 -3.63
N LEU A 156 18.59 -6.64 -2.82
CA LEU A 156 18.06 -5.28 -2.95
C LEU A 156 18.94 -4.21 -2.27
N SER A 157 19.91 -4.58 -1.43
CA SER A 157 20.80 -3.61 -0.79
C SER A 157 21.71 -2.89 -1.78
N ASP A 158 22.00 -3.52 -2.91
CA ASP A 158 22.83 -2.97 -3.99
C ASP A 158 21.98 -2.28 -5.09
N ASP A 159 20.68 -2.06 -4.86
CA ASP A 159 19.79 -1.41 -5.82
C ASP A 159 20.26 0.03 -6.11
N SER A 160 20.16 0.44 -7.38
CA SER A 160 20.55 1.78 -7.81
C SER A 160 19.59 2.87 -7.31
N GLU A 161 18.36 2.52 -6.96
CA GLU A 161 17.40 3.43 -6.33
C GLU A 161 17.62 3.50 -4.82
N PRO A 162 18.02 4.66 -4.26
CA PRO A 162 18.31 4.80 -2.83
C PRO A 162 17.16 4.42 -1.90
N LEU A 163 15.91 4.64 -2.32
CA LEU A 163 14.74 4.25 -1.50
C LEU A 163 14.61 2.73 -1.35
N VAL A 164 14.92 1.97 -2.40
CA VAL A 164 14.88 0.50 -2.38
C VAL A 164 16.01 -0.02 -1.48
N ALA A 165 17.24 0.43 -1.73
CA ALA A 165 18.42 0.05 -0.95
C ALA A 165 18.26 0.38 0.54
N ARG A 166 17.61 1.51 0.87
CA ARG A 166 17.36 1.90 2.26
C ARG A 166 16.42 0.94 2.99
N VAL A 167 15.33 0.51 2.36
CA VAL A 167 14.41 -0.47 2.98
C VAL A 167 15.13 -1.82 3.14
N ALA A 168 15.95 -2.20 2.16
CA ALA A 168 16.77 -3.40 2.24
C ALA A 168 17.77 -3.37 3.40
N ALA A 169 18.47 -2.24 3.60
CA ALA A 169 19.36 -2.06 4.75
C ALA A 169 18.62 -2.19 6.09
N GLN A 170 17.43 -1.58 6.21
CA GLN A 170 16.59 -1.74 7.41
C GLN A 170 16.18 -3.18 7.67
N MET A 171 15.90 -3.98 6.62
CA MET A 171 15.64 -5.41 6.77
C MET A 171 16.86 -6.16 7.30
N LEU A 172 18.06 -5.85 6.80
CA LEU A 172 19.30 -6.50 7.23
C LEU A 172 19.61 -6.20 8.69
N ASP A 173 19.45 -4.95 9.12
CA ASP A 173 19.63 -4.54 10.52
C ASP A 173 18.68 -5.31 11.45
N GLU A 174 17.40 -5.44 11.06
CA GLU A 174 16.40 -6.19 11.82
C GLU A 174 16.73 -7.70 11.87
N LEU A 175 17.18 -8.28 10.76
CA LEU A 175 17.57 -9.70 10.70
C LEU A 175 18.83 -10.00 11.51
N GLU A 176 19.77 -9.06 11.61
CA GLU A 176 20.93 -9.17 12.50
C GLU A 176 20.47 -9.17 13.97
N PHE A 177 19.56 -8.26 14.33
CA PHE A 177 18.99 -8.21 15.68
C PHE A 177 18.28 -9.51 16.06
N LEU A 178 17.57 -10.16 15.13
CA LEU A 178 16.90 -11.44 15.40
C LEU A 178 17.84 -12.63 15.62
N LYS A 179 19.09 -12.53 15.18
CA LYS A 179 20.11 -13.58 15.35
C LYS A 179 20.96 -13.39 16.61
N ALA A 180 20.89 -12.22 17.25
CA ALA A 180 21.61 -11.85 18.47
C ALA A 180 20.92 -12.39 19.73
#